data_AF-A0A353EHM5-F1
#
_entry.id   AF-A0A353EHM5-F1
#
_cell.length_a   1.000
_cell.length_b   1.000
_cell.length_c   1.000
_cell.angle_alpha   90.00
_cell.angle_beta   90.00
_cell.angle_gamma   90.00
#
_symmetry.space_group_name_H-M   'P 1'
#
loop_
_entity.id
_entity.type
_entity.pdbx_description
1 polymer ?
#
loop_
_entity_poly.entity_id
_entity_poly.type
_entity_poly.pdbx_seq_one_letter_code
_entity_poly.pdbx_strand_id
1 'polypeptide(L)'
;MSLFSFQPRLKLTTACIIASLSTSFAGSVFANVDQLHAPDHFDTIRPEAVHSDTLKSIMQSLNYDHFRQIKVNDQFSKQVFSHYLSALDPLKLHFTQEDVQKFKKYENQFDDV
;
A
#
# COMPACT_ATOMS: atom_id res chain seq x y z
N MET A 1 -18.31 -8.25 74.14
CA MET A 1 -16.86 -8.35 74.40
C MET A 1 -16.16 -7.11 73.85
N SER A 2 -15.90 -6.19 74.77
CA SER A 2 -14.75 -5.27 74.86
C SER A 2 -13.42 -5.97 74.43
N LEU A 3 -12.34 -5.38 73.91
CA LEU A 3 -11.72 -4.04 73.92
C LEU A 3 -10.85 -3.91 72.64
N PHE A 4 -10.81 -2.79 71.93
CA PHE A 4 -9.84 -1.68 72.10
C PHE A 4 -8.37 -2.09 72.29
N SER A 5 -7.52 -1.81 71.29
CA SER A 5 -6.13 -1.31 71.42
C SER A 5 -5.55 -1.06 70.01
N PHE A 6 -5.40 0.17 69.49
CA PHE A 6 -4.33 1.15 69.81
C PHE A 6 -2.95 0.52 69.40
N GLN A 7 -2.14 0.93 68.40
CA GLN A 7 -1.84 2.19 67.67
C GLN A 7 -1.04 1.88 66.34
N PRO A 8 -0.24 2.79 65.73
CA PRO A 8 -0.60 3.52 64.52
C PRO A 8 0.58 3.47 63.49
N ARG A 9 0.55 4.28 62.42
CA ARG A 9 1.76 4.73 61.68
C ARG A 9 2.68 3.67 61.07
N LEU A 10 2.21 2.89 60.09
CA LEU A 10 3.06 2.23 59.07
C LEU A 10 2.08 1.64 58.04
N LYS A 11 2.13 1.86 56.72
CA LYS A 11 3.30 1.72 55.84
C LYS A 11 3.09 2.52 54.56
N LEU A 12 3.52 3.79 54.56
CA LEU A 12 3.67 4.58 53.33
C LEU A 12 4.70 3.91 52.37
N THR A 13 5.59 3.09 52.93
CA THR A 13 6.63 2.35 52.22
C THR A 13 6.10 1.21 51.34
N THR A 14 5.04 0.51 51.74
CA THR A 14 4.50 -0.60 50.94
C THR A 14 3.74 -0.12 49.71
N ALA A 15 3.09 1.06 49.74
CA ALA A 15 2.43 1.64 48.57
C ALA A 15 3.42 2.05 47.46
N CYS A 16 4.63 2.50 47.83
CA CYS A 16 5.69 2.80 46.85
C CYS A 16 6.27 1.55 46.19
N ILE A 17 6.34 0.41 46.89
CA ILE A 17 6.91 -0.83 46.33
C ILE A 17 6.02 -1.39 45.21
N ILE A 18 4.70 -1.42 45.41
CA ILE A 18 3.74 -1.87 44.38
C ILE A 18 3.65 -0.89 43.22
N ALA A 19 3.72 0.42 43.48
CA ALA A 19 3.82 1.42 42.43
C ALA A 19 5.09 1.23 41.59
N SER A 20 6.24 0.99 42.23
CA SER A 20 7.51 0.77 41.52
C SER A 20 7.55 -0.54 40.72
N LEU A 21 6.89 -1.61 41.20
CA LEU A 21 6.83 -2.88 40.48
C LEU A 21 5.94 -2.79 39.23
N SER A 22 4.90 -1.95 39.26
CA SER A 22 4.03 -1.71 38.11
C SER A 22 4.69 -0.84 37.03
N THR A 23 5.59 0.07 37.39
CA THR A 23 6.29 0.94 36.41
C THR A 23 7.35 0.21 35.61
N SER A 24 7.84 -0.95 36.07
CA SER A 24 8.87 -1.73 35.36
C SER A 24 8.31 -2.73 34.34
N PHE A 25 7.01 -3.02 34.33
CA PHE A 25 6.42 -3.96 33.35
C PHE A 25 6.04 -3.30 32.02
N ALA A 26 5.81 -1.99 31.99
CA ALA A 26 5.47 -1.26 30.76
C ALA A 26 6.68 -0.99 29.85
N GLY A 27 7.90 -1.06 30.37
CA GLY A 27 9.12 -0.65 29.65
C GLY A 27 9.68 -1.69 28.67
N SER A 28 9.35 -2.97 28.82
CA SER A 28 10.00 -4.05 28.06
C SER A 28 9.36 -4.35 26.70
N VAL A 29 8.16 -3.83 26.42
CA VAL A 29 7.39 -4.20 25.22
C VAL A 29 7.83 -3.43 23.96
N PHE A 30 8.54 -2.30 24.09
CA PHE A 30 8.86 -1.42 22.95
C PHE A 30 10.27 -1.56 22.36
N ALA A 31 11.13 -2.43 22.88
CA ALA A 31 12.52 -2.53 22.43
C ALA A 31 12.73 -3.20 21.06
N ASN A 32 11.65 -3.65 20.39
CA ASN A 32 11.73 -4.34 19.10
C ASN A 32 10.88 -3.67 17.98
N VAL A 33 10.55 -2.38 18.11
CA VAL A 33 9.76 -1.67 17.08
C VAL A 33 10.63 -1.20 15.90
N ASP A 34 11.96 -1.15 16.04
CA ASP A 34 12.84 -0.47 15.09
C ASP A 34 13.43 -1.34 13.96
N GLN A 35 12.90 -2.55 13.72
CA GLN A 35 13.39 -3.37 12.60
C GLN A 35 12.35 -3.60 11.50
N LEU A 36 11.76 -2.50 11.03
CA LEU A 36 11.20 -2.41 9.69
C LEU A 36 12.09 -1.47 8.86
N HIS A 37 13.18 -1.99 8.30
CA HIS A 37 13.91 -1.27 7.27
C HIS A 37 13.02 -1.19 6.03
N ALA A 38 12.40 -0.04 5.79
CA ALA A 38 11.76 0.24 4.52
C ALA A 38 12.83 0.10 3.42
N PRO A 39 12.55 -0.57 2.28
CA PRO A 39 13.51 -0.66 1.20
C PRO A 39 13.88 0.76 0.75
N ASP A 40 15.15 1.13 0.95
CA ASP A 40 15.71 2.47 0.66
C ASP A 40 15.78 2.78 -0.85
N HIS A 41 15.35 1.85 -1.68
CA HIS A 41 15.48 1.95 -3.12
C HIS A 41 14.33 1.24 -3.83
N PHE A 42 13.61 2.01 -4.63
CA PHE A 42 12.77 1.48 -5.69
C PHE A 42 13.61 1.31 -6.95
N ASP A 43 13.70 0.08 -7.44
CA ASP A 43 14.26 -0.18 -8.77
C ASP A 43 13.45 0.58 -9.82
N THR A 44 14.11 1.47 -10.56
CA THR A 44 13.46 2.14 -11.70
C THR A 44 13.26 1.12 -12.82
N ILE A 45 12.03 0.65 -12.97
CA ILE A 45 11.66 -0.22 -14.09
C ILE A 45 11.76 0.52 -15.42
N ARG A 46 12.33 -0.14 -16.42
CA ARG A 46 12.38 0.35 -17.81
C ARG A 46 11.90 -0.76 -18.72
N PRO A 47 11.11 -0.44 -19.76
CA PRO A 47 10.72 -1.45 -20.73
C PRO A 47 11.97 -1.98 -21.43
N GLU A 48 12.12 -3.31 -21.47
CA GLU A 48 13.13 -3.97 -22.28
C GLU A 48 12.76 -3.88 -23.76
N ALA A 49 13.76 -3.96 -24.66
CA ALA A 49 13.54 -3.92 -26.11
C ALA A 49 12.49 -4.94 -26.58
N VAL A 50 12.50 -6.14 -25.98
CA VAL A 50 11.60 -7.26 -26.31
C VAL A 50 10.13 -6.91 -26.07
N HIS A 51 9.80 -6.04 -25.11
CA HIS A 51 8.42 -5.70 -24.81
C HIS A 51 7.74 -4.94 -25.95
N SER A 52 8.49 -4.09 -26.66
CA SER A 52 7.95 -3.32 -27.79
C SER A 52 7.61 -4.26 -28.96
N ASP A 53 8.50 -5.20 -29.26
CA ASP A 53 8.30 -6.17 -30.35
C ASP A 53 7.16 -7.15 -30.02
N THR A 54 7.10 -7.62 -28.77
CA THR A 54 6.03 -8.50 -28.29
C THR A 54 4.68 -7.79 -28.33
N LEU A 55 4.62 -6.52 -27.93
CA LEU A 55 3.40 -5.71 -27.98
C LEU A 55 2.87 -5.61 -29.42
N LYS A 56 3.74 -5.33 -30.39
CA LYS A 56 3.36 -5.27 -31.81
C LYS A 56 2.80 -6.60 -32.31
N SER A 57 3.42 -7.71 -31.94
CA SER A 57 2.94 -9.05 -32.31
C SER A 57 1.55 -9.33 -31.73
N ILE A 58 1.32 -8.97 -30.46
CA ILE A 58 0.01 -9.11 -29.81
C ILE A 58 -1.04 -8.25 -30.53
N MET A 59 -0.71 -6.99 -30.85
CA MET A 59 -1.63 -6.09 -31.55
C MET A 59 -1.96 -6.56 -32.96
N GLN A 60 -1.00 -7.13 -33.68
CA GLN A 60 -1.25 -7.74 -34.99
C GLN A 60 -2.19 -8.94 -34.88
N SER A 61 -1.96 -9.84 -33.92
CA SER A 61 -2.82 -11.01 -33.73
C SER A 61 -4.25 -10.62 -33.31
N LEU A 62 -4.39 -9.60 -32.46
CA LEU A 62 -5.71 -9.06 -32.10
C LEU A 62 -6.49 -8.49 -33.29
N ASN A 63 -5.78 -7.85 -34.23
CA ASN A 63 -6.39 -7.26 -35.43
C ASN A 63 -6.73 -8.30 -36.50
N TYR A 64 -5.86 -9.29 -36.73
CA TYR A 64 -5.96 -10.19 -37.89
C TYR A 64 -6.41 -11.61 -37.54
N ASP A 65 -6.04 -12.15 -36.38
CA ASP A 65 -6.28 -13.57 -36.05
C ASP A 65 -7.52 -13.78 -35.17
N HIS A 66 -8.03 -12.73 -34.54
CA HIS A 66 -9.14 -12.86 -33.61
C HIS A 66 -10.49 -13.01 -34.35
N PHE A 67 -11.25 -14.06 -34.03
CA PHE A 67 -12.54 -14.41 -34.68
C PHE A 67 -13.55 -13.25 -34.70
N ARG A 68 -13.52 -12.41 -33.65
CA ARG A 68 -14.24 -11.13 -33.62
C ARG A 68 -13.27 -10.04 -34.05
N GLN A 69 -13.57 -9.34 -35.13
CA GLN A 69 -12.84 -8.14 -35.55
C GLN A 69 -12.92 -7.08 -34.45
N ILE A 70 -11.83 -6.89 -33.71
CA ILE A 70 -11.68 -5.79 -32.77
C ILE A 70 -11.08 -4.63 -33.57
N LYS A 71 -11.75 -3.48 -33.56
CA LYS A 71 -11.19 -2.26 -34.14
C LYS A 71 -10.30 -1.61 -33.09
N VAL A 72 -9.00 -1.65 -33.30
CA VAL A 72 -8.04 -0.89 -32.49
C VAL A 72 -8.13 0.58 -32.94
N ASN A 73 -8.77 1.40 -32.12
CA ASN A 73 -9.04 2.82 -32.35
C ASN A 73 -9.09 3.59 -31.02
N ASP A 74 -9.30 4.92 -31.08
CA ASP A 74 -9.48 5.79 -29.90
C ASP A 74 -10.43 5.21 -28.84
N GLN A 75 -11.51 4.53 -29.24
CA GLN A 75 -12.47 3.96 -28.29
C GLN A 75 -11.88 2.74 -27.57
N PHE A 76 -11.14 1.89 -28.27
CA PHE A 76 -10.38 0.79 -27.67
C PHE A 76 -9.33 1.33 -26.69
N SER A 77 -8.58 2.37 -27.07
CA SER A 77 -7.57 2.99 -26.22
C SER A 77 -8.15 3.52 -24.90
N LYS A 78 -9.32 4.16 -24.95
CA LYS A 78 -10.08 4.57 -23.75
C LYS A 78 -10.46 3.42 -22.84
N GLN A 79 -10.92 2.31 -23.43
CA GLN A 79 -11.30 1.11 -22.67
C GLN A 79 -10.08 0.47 -21.99
N VAL A 80 -8.97 0.36 -22.71
CA VAL A 80 -7.70 -0.16 -22.18
C VAL A 80 -7.17 0.74 -21.07
N PHE A 81 -7.19 2.06 -21.24
CA PHE A 81 -6.77 3.02 -20.22
C PHE A 81 -7.58 2.87 -18.92
N SER A 82 -8.91 2.82 -19.04
CA SER A 82 -9.80 2.62 -17.88
C SER A 82 -9.55 1.27 -17.20
N HIS A 83 -9.33 0.21 -17.97
CA HIS A 83 -9.02 -1.11 -17.44
C HIS A 83 -7.67 -1.14 -16.73
N TYR A 84 -6.64 -0.53 -17.32
CA TYR A 84 -5.30 -0.44 -16.74
C TYR A 84 -5.32 0.31 -15.41
N LEU A 85 -6.01 1.46 -15.35
CA LEU A 85 -6.13 2.23 -14.11
C LEU A 85 -6.86 1.44 -13.02
N SER A 86 -7.91 0.69 -13.39
CA SER A 86 -8.66 -0.16 -12.46
C SER A 86 -7.87 -1.36 -11.98
N ALA A 87 -7.02 -1.94 -12.83
CA ALA A 87 -6.12 -3.03 -12.47
C ALA A 87 -4.99 -2.56 -11.55
N LEU A 88 -4.52 -1.33 -11.73
CA LEU A 88 -3.43 -0.77 -10.94
C LEU A 88 -3.87 -0.31 -9.54
N ASP A 89 -5.08 0.27 -9.41
CA ASP A 89 -5.63 0.73 -8.14
C ASP A 89 -7.14 0.46 -8.05
N PRO A 90 -7.56 -0.80 -7.78
CA PRO A 90 -8.97 -1.17 -7.75
C PRO A 90 -9.75 -0.51 -6.60
N LEU A 91 -9.07 -0.22 -5.48
CA LEU A 91 -9.66 0.41 -4.30
C LEU A 91 -9.56 1.94 -4.32
N LYS A 92 -8.84 2.53 -5.30
CA LYS A 92 -8.63 3.97 -5.45
C LYS A 92 -7.98 4.60 -4.20
N LEU A 93 -7.02 3.89 -3.62
CA LEU A 93 -6.34 4.31 -2.38
C LEU A 93 -5.01 5.01 -2.65
N HIS A 94 -4.45 4.89 -3.86
CA HIS A 94 -3.11 5.33 -4.19
C HIS A 94 -3.09 6.59 -5.05
N PHE A 95 -4.05 6.76 -5.96
CA PHE A 95 -4.07 7.91 -6.87
C PHE A 95 -4.97 9.05 -6.42
N THR A 96 -4.49 10.27 -6.59
CA THR A 96 -5.32 11.47 -6.48
C THR A 96 -6.06 11.77 -7.77
N GLN A 97 -7.11 12.59 -7.70
CA GLN A 97 -7.85 13.04 -8.88
C GLN A 97 -6.97 13.83 -9.85
N GLU A 98 -5.97 14.55 -9.36
CA GLU A 98 -5.01 15.30 -10.18
C GLU A 98 -4.09 14.37 -10.96
N ASP A 99 -3.62 13.28 -10.34
CA ASP A 99 -2.74 12.31 -11.00
C ASP A 99 -3.47 11.57 -12.11
N VAL A 100 -4.73 11.17 -11.87
CA VAL A 100 -5.58 10.60 -12.91
C VAL A 100 -5.75 11.56 -14.09
N GLN A 101 -5.93 12.86 -13.84
CA GLN A 101 -6.02 13.87 -14.91
C GLN A 101 -4.70 14.00 -15.68
N LYS A 102 -3.55 13.93 -15.01
CA LYS A 102 -2.23 13.93 -15.68
C LYS A 102 -2.07 12.71 -16.60
N PHE A 103 -2.63 11.55 -16.23
CA PHE A 103 -2.56 10.34 -17.05
C PHE A 103 -3.52 10.35 -18.23
N LYS A 104 -4.67 11.03 -18.15
CA LYS A 104 -5.66 11.12 -19.24
C LYS A 104 -5.09 11.65 -20.56
N LYS A 105 -3.99 12.42 -20.55
CA LYS A 105 -3.34 12.87 -21.79
C LYS A 105 -2.82 11.73 -22.68
N TYR A 106 -2.62 10.54 -22.10
CA TYR A 106 -2.17 9.33 -22.82
C TYR A 106 -3.32 8.42 -23.26
N GLU A 107 -4.58 8.77 -22.95
CA GLU A 107 -5.76 7.90 -23.15
C GLU A 107 -5.95 7.45 -24.60
N ASN A 108 -5.59 8.27 -25.58
CA ASN A 108 -5.74 7.97 -27.02
C ASN A 108 -4.40 7.59 -27.69
N GLN A 109 -3.35 7.22 -26.92
CA GLN A 109 -2.04 6.89 -27.50
C GLN A 109 -1.78 5.38 -27.55
N PHE A 110 -2.71 4.56 -27.06
CA PHE A 110 -2.51 3.11 -26.92
C PHE A 110 -2.69 2.34 -28.24
N ASP A 111 -3.37 2.92 -29.23
CA ASP A 111 -3.56 2.36 -30.56
C ASP A 111 -2.45 2.73 -31.57
N ASP A 112 -1.65 3.75 -31.26
CA ASP A 112 -0.59 4.28 -32.13
C ASP A 112 0.79 3.62 -31.93
N VAL A 113 0.84 2.43 -31.31
CA VAL A 113 2.07 1.71 -30.88
C VAL A 113 2.69 0.80 -31.93
#